data_AF-A0A0N1GCU2-F1
#
_entry.id   AF-A0A0N1GCU2-F1
#
_cell.length_a   1.000
_cell.length_b   1.000
_cell.length_c   1.000
_cell.angle_alpha   90.00
_cell.angle_beta   90.00
_cell.angle_gamma   90.00
#
_symmetry.space_group_name_H-M   'P 1'
#
loop_
_entity.id
_entity.type
_entity.pdbx_description
1 polymer ?
#
loop_
_entity_poly.entity_id
_entity_poly.type
_entity_poly.pdbx_seq_one_letter_code
_entity_poly.pdbx_strand_id
1 'polypeptide(L)'
;MCPAAGAPILFRMSDTPVRPQHTAAYHGQAVASFAVALAATAIGIYQLNIDAWVRAFLAIAVLYLVTATVTLCKVVRDRQEAGQIVSRVDQARLEKLLAEHDPFEKL
;
A
#
# COMPACT_ATOMS: atom_id res chain seq x y z
N MET A 1 -9.07 -9.46 53.16
CA MET A 1 -8.98 -8.01 52.85
C MET A 1 -8.02 -7.80 51.68
N CYS A 2 -8.49 -7.32 50.53
CA CYS A 2 -7.67 -6.63 49.53
C CYS A 2 -7.36 -5.19 50.01
N PRO A 3 -6.39 -4.48 49.41
CA PRO A 3 -6.71 -3.74 48.19
C PRO A 3 -5.69 -3.91 47.06
N ALA A 4 -6.24 -4.02 45.86
CA ALA A 4 -5.57 -3.77 44.59
C ALA A 4 -5.36 -2.25 44.42
N ALA A 5 -4.16 -1.83 44.02
CA ALA A 5 -3.90 -0.47 43.54
C ALA A 5 -2.93 -0.55 42.36
N GLY A 6 -3.42 -0.13 41.20
CA GLY A 6 -2.88 -0.45 39.89
C GLY A 6 -1.48 0.07 39.64
N ALA A 7 -0.59 -0.84 39.25
CA ALA A 7 0.51 -0.50 38.38
C ALA A 7 -0.12 -0.08 37.03
N PRO A 8 0.13 1.16 36.54
CA PRO A 8 -0.32 1.52 35.22
C PRO A 8 0.38 0.58 34.24
N ILE A 9 -0.41 -0.26 33.58
CA ILE A 9 -0.13 -0.82 32.27
C ILE A 9 0.21 0.36 31.37
N LEU A 10 1.48 0.78 31.41
CA LEU A 10 2.06 1.80 30.56
C LEU A 10 2.08 1.20 29.15
N PHE A 11 0.93 1.36 28.51
CA PHE A 11 0.66 1.15 27.11
C PHE A 11 1.68 1.98 26.32
N ARG A 12 2.84 1.39 26.06
CA ARG A 12 3.85 1.96 25.19
C ARG A 12 3.31 1.85 23.77
N MET A 13 2.53 2.84 23.34
CA MET A 13 2.20 3.04 21.94
C MET A 13 3.47 3.52 21.23
N SER A 14 4.40 2.59 21.00
CA SER A 14 5.55 2.78 20.12
C SER A 14 5.06 2.73 18.67
N ASP A 15 4.36 3.75 18.18
CA ASP A 15 4.16 3.91 16.74
C ASP A 15 5.40 4.58 16.13
N THR A 16 6.40 3.75 15.83
CA THR A 16 7.58 4.15 15.06
C THR A 16 7.88 3.10 13.99
N PRO A 17 8.49 3.51 12.88
CA PRO A 17 7.96 4.32 11.80
C PRO A 17 7.38 3.41 10.68
N VAL A 18 6.30 3.83 10.02
CA VAL A 18 5.91 3.22 8.74
C VAL A 18 7.01 3.52 7.72
N ARG A 19 7.85 2.52 7.39
CA ARG A 19 8.87 2.64 6.35
C ARG A 19 8.88 1.44 5.40
N PRO A 20 8.07 1.47 4.33
CA PRO A 20 8.39 0.74 3.12
C PRO A 20 9.06 1.72 2.16
N GLN A 21 10.37 1.91 2.30
CA GLN A 21 11.17 2.55 1.26
C GLN A 21 11.78 1.47 0.38
N HIS A 22 11.02 1.03 -0.61
CA HIS A 22 11.61 0.30 -1.73
C HIS A 22 12.60 1.22 -2.43
N THR A 23 13.85 0.79 -2.52
CA THR A 23 14.90 1.51 -3.24
C THR A 23 14.46 1.73 -4.68
N ALA A 24 14.78 2.88 -5.28
CA ALA A 24 14.44 3.18 -6.68
C ALA A 24 14.88 2.08 -7.67
N ALA A 25 15.98 1.38 -7.34
CA ALA A 25 16.47 0.21 -8.06
C ALA A 25 15.44 -0.96 -8.10
N TYR A 26 14.79 -1.28 -6.98
CA TYR A 26 13.80 -2.37 -6.91
C TYR A 26 12.53 -2.02 -7.70
N HIS A 27 12.11 -0.75 -7.67
CA HIS A 27 11.00 -0.28 -8.50
C HIS A 27 11.32 -0.41 -10.00
N GLY A 28 12.52 0.01 -10.41
CA GLY A 28 12.98 -0.15 -11.79
C GLY A 28 13.02 -1.61 -12.24
N GLN A 29 13.51 -2.52 -11.38
CA GLN A 29 13.49 -3.96 -11.64
C GLN A 29 12.07 -4.50 -11.80
N ALA A 30 11.14 -4.10 -10.93
CA ALA A 30 9.75 -4.54 -11.01
C ALA A 30 9.11 -4.12 -12.34
N VAL A 31 9.29 -2.86 -12.75
CA VAL A 31 8.79 -2.35 -14.04
C VAL A 31 9.43 -3.09 -15.21
N ALA A 32 10.74 -3.35 -15.16
CA ALA A 32 11.44 -4.10 -16.19
C ALA A 32 10.91 -5.55 -16.30
N SER A 33 10.74 -6.25 -15.18
CA SER A 33 10.20 -7.62 -15.15
C SER A 33 8.79 -7.69 -15.71
N PHE A 34 7.94 -6.70 -15.39
CA PHE A 34 6.60 -6.57 -15.94
C PHE A 34 6.63 -6.35 -17.47
N ALA A 35 7.49 -5.47 -17.96
CA ALA A 35 7.65 -5.23 -19.39
C ALA A 35 8.12 -6.48 -20.15
N VAL A 36 9.08 -7.23 -19.58
CA VAL A 36 9.55 -8.50 -20.15
C VAL A 36 8.43 -9.53 -20.17
N ALA A 37 7.66 -9.67 -19.09
CA ALA A 37 6.53 -10.59 -19.04
C ALA A 37 5.45 -10.23 -20.08
N LEU A 38 5.09 -8.94 -20.18
CA LEU A 38 4.12 -8.46 -21.15
C LEU A 38 4.58 -8.72 -22.60
N ALA A 39 5.87 -8.47 -22.89
CA ALA A 39 6.46 -8.75 -24.20
C ALA A 39 6.45 -10.25 -24.52
N ALA A 40 6.80 -11.11 -23.54
CA ALA A 40 6.76 -12.55 -23.71
C ALA A 40 5.34 -13.05 -24.02
N THR A 41 4.32 -12.51 -23.33
CA THR A 41 2.91 -12.82 -23.63
C THR A 41 2.52 -12.37 -25.03
N ALA A 42 2.89 -11.15 -25.44
CA ALA A 42 2.59 -10.64 -26.78
C ALA A 42 3.25 -11.49 -27.89
N ILE A 43 4.50 -11.91 -27.70
CA ILE A 43 5.21 -12.81 -28.61
C ILE A 43 4.50 -14.19 -28.66
N GLY A 44 4.06 -14.70 -27.51
CA GLY A 44 3.30 -15.95 -27.43
C GLY A 44 1.99 -15.89 -28.22
N ILE A 45 1.26 -14.78 -28.14
CA ILE A 45 0.04 -14.55 -28.93
C ILE A 45 0.36 -14.45 -30.43
N TYR A 46 1.48 -13.83 -30.79
CA TYR A 46 1.91 -13.69 -32.19
C TYR A 46 2.28 -15.04 -32.84
N GLN A 47 3.02 -15.88 -32.10
CA GLN A 47 3.47 -17.21 -32.54
C GLN A 47 2.33 -18.24 -32.61
N LEU A 48 1.17 -17.93 -32.03
CA LEU A 48 0.03 -18.83 -32.02
C LEU A 48 -0.59 -18.94 -33.42
N ASN A 49 -0.59 -20.15 -33.99
CA ASN A 49 -1.21 -20.43 -35.28
C ASN A 49 -2.73 -20.63 -35.11
N ILE A 50 -3.44 -19.53 -34.96
CA ILE A 50 -4.89 -19.46 -34.82
C ILE A 50 -5.48 -18.41 -35.77
N ASP A 51 -6.80 -18.40 -35.88
CA ASP A 51 -7.52 -17.39 -36.64
C ASP A 51 -7.18 -15.96 -36.18
N ALA A 52 -7.04 -15.05 -37.14
CA ALA A 52 -6.62 -13.68 -36.90
C ALA A 52 -7.60 -12.91 -36.00
N TRP A 53 -8.90 -13.20 -36.08
CA TRP A 53 -9.93 -12.59 -35.25
C TRP A 53 -9.77 -12.99 -33.78
N VAL A 54 -9.59 -14.29 -33.53
CA VAL A 54 -9.38 -14.83 -32.17
C VAL A 54 -8.09 -14.27 -31.57
N ARG A 55 -7.04 -14.15 -32.39
CA ARG A 55 -5.78 -13.53 -31.97
C ARG A 55 -5.95 -12.07 -31.57
N ALA A 56 -6.71 -11.29 -32.34
CA ALA A 56 -7.00 -9.89 -32.01
C ALA A 56 -7.82 -9.76 -30.72
N PHE A 57 -8.81 -10.64 -30.51
CA PHE A 57 -9.58 -10.68 -29.26
C PHE A 57 -8.69 -10.95 -28.05
N LEU A 58 -7.78 -11.93 -28.13
CA LEU A 58 -6.82 -12.23 -27.06
C LEU A 58 -5.89 -11.05 -26.78
N ALA A 59 -5.40 -10.38 -27.83
CA ALA A 59 -4.55 -9.20 -27.67
C ALA A 59 -5.28 -8.07 -26.91
N ILE A 60 -6.51 -7.75 -27.29
CA ILE A 60 -7.33 -6.73 -26.62
C ILE A 60 -7.66 -7.15 -25.19
N ALA A 61 -8.01 -8.42 -24.97
CA ALA A 61 -8.31 -8.95 -23.64
C ALA A 61 -7.12 -8.80 -22.68
N VAL A 62 -5.90 -9.15 -23.12
CA VAL A 62 -4.68 -8.98 -22.32
C VAL A 62 -4.39 -7.51 -22.06
N LEU A 63 -4.48 -6.65 -23.07
CA LEU A 63 -4.26 -5.19 -22.91
C LEU A 63 -5.23 -4.57 -21.91
N TYR A 64 -6.52 -4.92 -22.00
CA TYR A 64 -7.55 -4.42 -21.09
C TYR A 64 -7.37 -4.96 -19.67
N LEU A 65 -7.09 -6.27 -19.53
CA LEU A 65 -6.83 -6.90 -18.24
C LEU A 65 -5.64 -6.24 -17.53
N VAL A 66 -4.53 -6.06 -18.24
CA VAL A 66 -3.34 -5.38 -17.72
C VAL A 66 -3.66 -3.96 -17.25
N THR A 67 -4.38 -3.20 -18.06
CA THR A 67 -4.78 -1.81 -17.74
C THR A 67 -5.66 -1.78 -16.49
N ALA A 68 -6.62 -2.70 -16.39
CA ALA A 68 -7.49 -2.84 -15.23
C ALA A 68 -6.71 -3.23 -13.96
N THR A 69 -5.75 -4.17 -14.07
CA THR A 69 -4.91 -4.58 -12.94
C THR A 69 -4.05 -3.44 -12.41
N VAL A 70 -3.42 -2.63 -13.29
CA VAL A 70 -2.62 -1.46 -12.86
C VAL A 70 -3.51 -0.43 -12.18
N THR A 71 -4.71 -0.18 -12.72
CA THR A 71 -5.68 0.74 -12.12
C THR A 71 -6.13 0.25 -10.74
N LEU A 72 -6.47 -1.03 -10.61
CA LEU A 72 -6.82 -1.64 -9.34
C LEU A 72 -5.67 -1.56 -8.33
N CYS A 73 -4.44 -1.79 -8.77
CA CYS A 73 -3.25 -1.71 -7.93
C CYS A 73 -3.03 -0.28 -7.40
N LYS A 74 -3.24 0.74 -8.24
CA LYS A 74 -3.25 2.15 -7.81
C LYS A 74 -4.33 2.40 -6.75
N VAL A 75 -5.58 1.98 -7.00
CA VAL A 75 -6.68 2.16 -6.03
C VAL A 75 -6.34 1.52 -4.68
N VAL A 76 -5.79 0.30 -4.67
CA VAL A 76 -5.38 -0.38 -3.43
C VAL A 76 -4.27 0.39 -2.71
N ARG A 77 -3.27 0.86 -3.44
CA ARG A 77 -2.16 1.65 -2.89
C ARG A 77 -2.66 2.99 -2.33
N ASP A 78 -3.50 3.70 -3.08
CA ASP A 78 -4.08 4.98 -2.67
C ASP A 78 -4.88 4.83 -1.36
N ARG A 79 -5.59 3.70 -1.19
CA ARG A 79 -6.30 3.39 0.07
C ARG A 79 -5.34 3.12 1.24
N GLN A 80 -4.21 2.45 1.00
CA GLN A 80 -3.19 2.23 2.02
C GLN A 80 -2.53 3.54 2.45
N GLU A 81 -2.21 4.41 1.50
CA GLU A 81 -1.63 5.74 1.75
C GLU A 81 -2.62 6.64 2.52
N ALA A 82 -3.90 6.66 2.13
CA ALA A 82 -4.93 7.41 2.83
C ALA A 82 -5.09 6.98 4.31
N GLY A 83 -5.08 5.67 4.59
CA GLY A 83 -5.14 5.14 5.96
C GLY A 83 -3.94 5.53 6.82
N GLN A 84 -2.74 5.54 6.23
CA GLN A 84 -1.53 5.98 6.93
C GLN A 84 -1.58 7.48 7.26
N ILE A 85 -2.03 8.33 6.32
CA ILE A 85 -2.10 9.79 6.53
C ILE A 85 -3.07 10.13 7.67
N VAL A 86 -4.25 9.50 7.70
CA VAL A 86 -5.26 9.74 8.76
C VAL A 86 -4.68 9.41 10.13
N SER A 87 -4.00 8.26 10.28
CA SER A 87 -3.35 7.88 11.54
C SER A 87 -2.30 8.89 12.01
N ARG A 88 -1.50 9.47 11.10
CA ARG A 88 -0.52 10.51 11.45
C ARG A 88 -1.18 11.81 11.93
N VAL A 89 -2.27 12.21 11.29
CA VAL A 89 -3.01 13.42 11.68
C VAL A 89 -3.67 13.24 13.04
N ASP A 90 -4.26 12.07 13.29
CA ASP A 90 -4.88 11.75 14.58
C ASP A 90 -3.85 11.73 15.71
N GLN A 91 -2.67 11.15 15.48
CA GLN A 91 -1.54 11.21 16.44
C GLN A 91 -1.14 12.65 16.74
N ALA A 92 -0.91 13.48 15.72
CA ALA A 92 -0.52 14.88 15.92
C ALA A 92 -1.62 15.73 16.59
N ARG A 93 -2.91 15.44 16.34
CA ARG A 93 -4.03 16.09 17.03
C ARG A 93 -4.15 15.64 18.48
N LEU A 94 -3.96 14.35 18.74
CA LEU A 94 -3.95 13.80 20.10
C LEU A 94 -2.81 14.39 20.92
N GLU A 95 -1.60 14.48 20.35
CA GLU A 95 -0.44 15.14 20.97
C GLU A 95 -0.74 16.61 21.32
N LYS A 96 -1.42 17.35 20.43
CA LYS A 96 -1.83 18.73 20.74
C LYS A 96 -2.86 18.81 21.86
N LEU A 97 -3.87 17.94 21.87
CA LEU A 97 -4.86 17.89 22.94
C LEU A 97 -4.23 17.54 24.29
N LEU A 98 -3.28 16.61 24.31
CA LEU A 98 -2.51 16.26 25.51
C LEU A 98 -1.59 17.40 25.98
N ALA A 99 -1.00 18.16 25.04
CA ALA A 99 -0.13 19.30 25.39
C ALA A 99 -0.92 20.52 25.88
N GLU A 100 -2.15 20.74 25.38
CA GLU A 100 -3.00 21.86 25.77
C GLU A 100 -3.81 21.56 27.04
N HIS A 101 -4.18 20.30 27.27
CA HIS A 101 -4.67 19.80 28.55
C HIS A 101 -3.56 18.99 29.22
N ASP A 102 -2.68 19.66 29.96
CA ASP A 102 -1.64 19.01 30.77
C ASP A 102 -2.18 18.76 32.20
N PRO A 103 -2.78 17.58 32.50
CA PRO A 103 -3.41 17.31 33.80
C PRO A 103 -2.40 17.21 34.96
N PHE A 104 -1.09 17.28 34.69
CA PHE A 104 -0.02 17.10 35.66
C PHE A 104 0.53 18.40 36.25
N GLU A 105 0.15 19.58 35.74
CA GLU A 105 0.53 20.87 36.36
C GLU A 105 -0.20 21.17 37.68
N LYS A 106 -1.26 20.43 38.01
CA LYS A 106 -2.08 20.65 39.21
C LYS A 106 -1.73 19.75 40.41
N LEU A 107 -0.58 19.08 40.41
CA LEU A 107 -0.07 18.30 41.54
C LEU A 107 1.30 18.80 42.00
#